data_AF-A0A7Y2Z0C8-F1
#
_entry.id   AF-A0A7Y2Z0C8-F1
#
_cell.length_a   1.000
_cell.length_b   1.000
_cell.length_c   1.000
_cell.angle_alpha   90.00
_cell.angle_beta   90.00
_cell.angle_gamma   90.00
#
_symmetry.space_group_name_H-M   'P 1'
#
loop_
_entity.id
_entity.type
_entity.pdbx_description
1 polymer ?
#
loop_
_entity_poly.entity_id
_entity_poly.type
_entity_poly.pdbx_seq_one_letter_code
_entity_poly.pdbx_strand_id
1 'polypeptide(L)'
;MNTISPKLRTLCMVTTAFVTGTAACVATATEPCGDFGECKALIEINSSDGDIGFHFLMDGDDLNSAMIQDPNGVKVFQDRAKGPLKEQKLTETFAESAEPLCWEPEDMEEDEDIVTLEDFLDRWAEGTYFFTGSGDEGEKSEGETELTYMLPAAPVDLEFDTVEGVISWSPGFNLGNCADFDHLANLVAGGVLPVHPIDVTVDEWEVVMEPDVDDGDPLGSLVFNVRVAGDSALMVTVPAEYLAYFEDNTLGKIEVGAIGGEDNATFTEVEICINEVGEDGCEIEEED
;
A
#
# COMPACT_ATOMS: atom_id res chain seq x y z
N MET A 1 -30.88 -38.21 54.75
CA MET A 1 -30.13 -38.65 53.56
C MET A 1 -31.12 -38.84 52.42
N ASN A 2 -31.18 -37.87 51.52
CA ASN A 2 -31.58 -37.94 50.09
C ASN A 2 -32.02 -36.55 49.64
N THR A 3 -31.06 -35.87 49.03
CA THR A 3 -31.21 -34.65 48.24
C THR A 3 -31.80 -35.00 46.87
N ILE A 4 -32.90 -34.36 46.49
CA ILE A 4 -33.37 -34.29 45.10
C ILE A 4 -33.50 -32.81 44.77
N SER A 5 -32.60 -32.34 43.90
CA SER A 5 -32.55 -30.97 43.37
C SER A 5 -33.46 -30.86 42.12
N PRO A 6 -34.23 -29.77 41.94
CA PRO A 6 -34.93 -29.51 40.71
C PRO A 6 -34.01 -28.87 39.65
N LYS A 7 -34.14 -29.34 38.42
CA LYS A 7 -33.40 -28.89 37.23
C LYS A 7 -33.63 -27.41 36.95
N LEU A 8 -32.57 -26.61 36.99
CA LEU A 8 -32.52 -25.28 36.40
C LEU A 8 -32.21 -25.45 34.90
N ARG A 9 -33.15 -25.07 34.04
CA ARG A 9 -32.91 -24.93 32.60
C ARG A 9 -32.16 -23.62 32.39
N THR A 10 -30.86 -23.69 32.14
CA THR A 10 -30.08 -22.55 31.65
C THR A 10 -30.33 -22.38 30.16
N LEU A 11 -31.00 -21.29 29.82
CA LEU A 11 -31.16 -20.76 28.47
C LEU A 11 -29.80 -20.17 28.06
N CYS A 12 -29.06 -20.83 27.17
CA CYS A 12 -27.89 -20.23 26.54
C CYS A 12 -28.40 -19.24 25.49
N MET A 13 -28.40 -17.95 25.80
CA MET A 13 -28.46 -16.89 24.80
C MET A 13 -27.16 -16.98 24.00
N VAL A 14 -27.25 -17.54 22.78
CA VAL A 14 -26.23 -17.33 21.76
C VAL A 14 -26.49 -15.92 21.22
N THR A 15 -25.67 -14.97 21.66
CA THR A 15 -25.61 -13.63 21.07
C THR A 15 -24.89 -13.79 19.73
N THR A 16 -25.64 -13.88 18.64
CA THR A 16 -25.09 -13.80 17.29
C THR A 16 -24.64 -12.36 17.06
N ALA A 17 -23.34 -12.10 17.14
CA ALA A 17 -22.77 -10.87 16.63
C ALA A 17 -22.70 -10.99 15.10
N PHE A 18 -23.61 -10.32 14.41
CA PHE A 18 -23.49 -10.07 12.98
C PHE A 18 -22.37 -9.03 12.82
N VAL A 19 -21.19 -9.46 12.38
CA VAL A 19 -20.19 -8.56 11.82
C VAL A 19 -20.54 -8.42 10.35
N THR A 20 -21.15 -7.31 9.98
CA THR A 20 -21.36 -6.94 8.59
C THR A 20 -20.01 -6.60 7.98
N GLY A 21 -19.56 -7.42 7.03
CA GLY A 21 -18.42 -7.11 6.18
C GLY A 21 -18.76 -5.89 5.32
N THR A 22 -18.16 -4.76 5.68
CA THR A 22 -17.93 -3.65 4.76
C THR A 22 -16.45 -3.68 4.45
N ALA A 23 -16.11 -4.02 3.21
CA ALA A 23 -14.84 -3.64 2.63
C ALA A 23 -14.81 -2.11 2.63
N ALA A 24 -14.07 -1.56 3.57
CA ALA A 24 -13.48 -0.25 3.45
C ALA A 24 -12.00 -0.54 3.58
N CYS A 25 -11.20 -0.10 2.60
CA CYS A 25 -9.84 0.28 2.90
C CYS A 25 -9.96 1.15 4.16
N VAL A 26 -9.42 0.71 5.29
CA VAL A 26 -9.24 1.62 6.40
C VAL A 26 -8.04 2.46 6.00
N ALA A 27 -8.27 3.36 5.03
CA ALA A 27 -7.53 4.59 4.98
C ALA A 27 -7.77 5.19 6.36
N THR A 28 -6.72 5.20 7.18
CA THR A 28 -6.62 6.19 8.24
C THR A 28 -6.72 7.53 7.53
N ALA A 29 -7.94 8.05 7.37
CA ALA A 29 -8.17 9.31 6.69
C ALA A 29 -7.25 10.31 7.37
N THR A 30 -6.25 10.80 6.64
CA THR A 30 -5.37 11.83 7.17
C THR A 30 -6.22 13.06 7.52
N GLU A 31 -5.71 13.91 8.41
CA GLU A 31 -6.46 15.10 8.80
C GLU A 31 -6.80 15.93 7.55
N PRO A 32 -7.98 16.59 7.51
CA PRO A 32 -8.36 17.46 6.41
C PRO A 32 -7.24 18.43 6.02
N CYS A 33 -6.85 18.40 4.75
CA CYS A 33 -5.88 19.32 4.16
C CYS A 33 -6.59 20.59 3.68
N GLY A 34 -6.95 21.46 4.61
CA GLY A 34 -7.70 22.68 4.28
C GLY A 34 -9.17 22.40 4.02
N ASP A 35 -9.65 22.74 2.82
CA ASP A 35 -11.05 22.54 2.40
C ASP A 35 -11.34 21.12 1.87
N PHE A 36 -10.29 20.30 1.73
CA PHE A 36 -10.38 18.91 1.29
C PHE A 36 -10.40 17.97 2.49
N GLY A 37 -11.12 16.85 2.36
CA GLY A 37 -11.14 15.77 3.35
C GLY A 37 -9.79 15.09 3.50
N GLU A 38 -9.05 14.95 2.39
CA GLU A 38 -7.73 14.32 2.35
C GLU A 38 -6.94 14.79 1.10
N CYS A 39 -5.62 14.97 1.26
CA CYS A 39 -4.69 15.29 0.19
C CYS A 39 -3.43 14.46 0.40
N LYS A 40 -3.01 13.73 -0.63
CA LYS A 40 -1.76 12.97 -0.61
C LYS A 40 -0.93 13.25 -1.84
N ALA A 41 0.37 13.29 -1.63
CA ALA A 41 1.40 13.25 -2.66
C ALA A 41 2.54 12.44 -2.05
N LEU A 42 2.72 11.20 -2.52
CA LEU A 42 3.65 10.24 -1.91
C LEU A 42 4.45 9.50 -2.98
N ILE A 43 5.55 8.92 -2.55
CA ILE A 43 6.39 8.03 -3.35
C ILE A 43 6.17 6.61 -2.86
N GLU A 44 5.91 5.71 -3.80
CA GLU A 44 5.82 4.28 -3.58
C GLU A 44 6.96 3.59 -4.34
N ILE A 45 7.55 2.56 -3.75
CA ILE A 45 8.62 1.77 -4.36
C ILE A 45 8.25 0.30 -4.20
N ASN A 46 8.13 -0.43 -5.31
CA ASN A 46 8.18 -1.88 -5.27
C ASN A 46 9.66 -2.31 -5.29
N SER A 47 10.13 -2.78 -4.15
CA SER A 47 11.53 -3.15 -3.96
C SER A 47 11.90 -4.49 -4.61
N SER A 48 10.93 -5.38 -4.80
CA SER A 48 11.11 -6.67 -5.48
C SER A 48 11.16 -6.46 -7.00
N ASP A 49 10.20 -5.73 -7.56
CA ASP A 49 10.16 -5.46 -9.01
C ASP A 49 11.16 -4.36 -9.41
N GLY A 50 11.52 -3.51 -8.45
CA GLY A 50 12.43 -2.40 -8.66
C GLY A 50 11.83 -1.35 -9.57
N ASP A 51 10.62 -0.91 -9.25
CA ASP A 51 9.98 0.24 -9.85
C ASP A 51 9.67 1.32 -8.79
N ILE A 52 9.25 2.49 -9.27
CA ILE A 52 9.00 3.65 -8.41
C ILE A 52 7.86 4.52 -8.95
N GLY A 53 6.89 4.80 -8.09
CA GLY A 53 5.64 5.50 -8.42
C GLY A 53 5.45 6.81 -7.65
N PHE A 54 4.79 7.78 -8.28
CA PHE A 54 4.25 8.98 -7.64
C PHE A 54 2.74 8.87 -7.55
N HIS A 55 2.21 8.83 -6.33
CA HIS A 55 0.79 8.62 -6.06
C HIS A 55 0.21 9.89 -5.48
N PHE A 56 -1.03 10.21 -5.85
CA PHE A 56 -1.77 11.30 -5.22
C PHE A 56 -3.23 10.94 -4.98
N LEU A 57 -3.76 11.52 -3.91
CA LEU A 57 -5.18 11.47 -3.57
C LEU A 57 -5.67 12.88 -3.33
N MET A 58 -6.91 13.13 -3.75
CA MET A 58 -7.64 14.34 -3.44
C MET A 58 -9.09 13.98 -3.18
N ASP A 59 -9.53 14.15 -1.94
CA ASP A 59 -10.92 13.98 -1.51
C ASP A 59 -11.52 15.36 -1.22
N GLY A 60 -12.45 15.82 -2.05
CA GLY A 60 -13.06 17.13 -1.93
C GLY A 60 -14.51 17.15 -2.39
N ASP A 61 -15.34 17.91 -1.69
CA ASP A 61 -16.78 17.91 -1.92
C ASP A 61 -17.20 18.68 -3.19
N ASP A 62 -18.09 18.07 -3.97
CA ASP A 62 -18.85 18.71 -5.04
C ASP A 62 -18.03 19.46 -6.13
N LEU A 63 -16.89 18.88 -6.54
CA LEU A 63 -15.97 19.49 -7.50
C LEU A 63 -16.41 19.34 -8.96
N ASN A 64 -16.28 20.43 -9.74
CA ASN A 64 -16.37 20.42 -11.20
C ASN A 64 -14.99 20.25 -11.87
N SER A 65 -13.91 20.57 -11.16
CA SER A 65 -12.52 20.37 -11.60
C SER A 65 -11.58 20.47 -10.42
N ALA A 66 -10.47 19.76 -10.53
CA ALA A 66 -9.37 19.78 -9.61
C ALA A 66 -8.03 19.97 -10.31
N MET A 67 -7.04 20.45 -9.55
CA MET A 67 -5.69 20.69 -10.03
C MET A 67 -4.69 20.56 -8.88
N ILE A 68 -3.53 20.00 -9.20
CA ILE A 68 -2.38 19.90 -8.30
C ILE A 68 -1.21 20.71 -8.90
N GLN A 69 -0.55 21.49 -8.06
CA GLN A 69 0.70 22.18 -8.38
C GLN A 69 1.83 21.68 -7.49
N ASP A 70 3.01 21.48 -8.08
CA ASP A 70 4.22 21.13 -7.36
C ASP A 70 4.77 22.33 -6.54
N PRO A 71 5.83 22.12 -5.73
CA PRO A 71 6.45 23.18 -4.94
C PRO A 71 7.02 24.34 -5.77
N ASN A 72 7.29 24.11 -7.05
CA ASN A 72 7.79 25.10 -8.00
C ASN A 72 6.63 25.84 -8.73
N GLY A 73 5.37 25.53 -8.42
CA GLY A 73 4.17 26.07 -9.03
C GLY A 73 3.83 25.47 -10.40
N VAL A 74 4.54 24.42 -10.83
CA VAL A 74 4.25 23.66 -12.04
C VAL A 74 3.00 22.82 -11.83
N LYS A 75 2.08 22.86 -12.78
CA LYS A 75 0.87 22.03 -12.73
C LYS A 75 1.20 20.60 -13.12
N VAL A 76 1.06 19.67 -12.18
CA VAL A 76 1.36 18.24 -12.38
C VAL A 76 0.12 17.42 -12.75
N PHE A 77 -1.06 17.85 -12.27
CA PHE A 77 -2.32 17.17 -12.58
C PHE A 77 -3.47 18.15 -12.76
N GLN A 78 -4.44 17.79 -13.60
CA GLN A 78 -5.73 18.47 -13.71
C GLN A 78 -6.80 17.56 -14.31
N ASP A 79 -7.95 17.53 -13.66
CA ASP A 79 -9.15 16.94 -14.22
C ASP A 79 -10.25 17.99 -14.46
N ARG A 80 -11.35 17.53 -15.09
CA ARG A 80 -12.57 18.33 -15.23
C ARG A 80 -13.75 17.43 -15.50
N ALA A 81 -14.75 17.50 -14.65
CA ALA A 81 -16.04 16.85 -14.85
C ALA A 81 -16.72 17.36 -16.13
N LYS A 82 -17.29 16.44 -16.92
CA LYS A 82 -18.01 16.75 -18.17
C LYS A 82 -19.34 16.04 -18.22
N GLY A 83 -20.29 16.62 -18.96
CA GLY A 83 -21.61 16.03 -19.17
C GLY A 83 -22.35 15.79 -17.84
N PRO A 84 -23.05 14.65 -17.67
CA PRO A 84 -23.76 14.32 -16.44
C PRO A 84 -22.88 14.32 -15.18
N LEU A 85 -21.60 13.94 -15.30
CA LEU A 85 -20.68 13.97 -14.15
C LEU A 85 -20.43 15.39 -13.66
N LYS A 86 -20.49 16.41 -14.52
CA LYS A 86 -20.42 17.82 -14.08
C LYS A 86 -21.66 18.22 -13.26
N GLU A 87 -22.81 17.63 -13.54
CA GLU A 87 -24.02 17.88 -12.77
C GLU A 87 -23.99 17.13 -11.42
N GLN A 88 -23.36 15.95 -11.41
CA GLN A 88 -23.24 15.07 -10.23
C GLN A 88 -22.04 15.39 -9.32
N LYS A 89 -21.03 16.08 -9.87
CA LYS A 89 -19.75 16.43 -9.24
C LYS A 89 -18.78 15.27 -9.04
N LEU A 90 -17.51 15.62 -8.95
CA LEU A 90 -16.42 14.77 -8.48
C LEU A 90 -16.34 14.93 -6.96
N THR A 91 -16.09 13.82 -6.28
CA THR A 91 -15.84 13.81 -4.83
C THR A 91 -14.41 13.39 -4.51
N GLU A 92 -13.84 12.49 -5.31
CA GLU A 92 -12.52 11.95 -5.04
C GLU A 92 -11.77 11.73 -6.35
N THR A 93 -10.46 11.90 -6.32
CA THR A 93 -9.55 11.49 -7.38
C THR A 93 -8.32 10.86 -6.76
N PHE A 94 -8.08 9.61 -7.13
CA PHE A 94 -6.85 8.89 -6.86
C PHE A 94 -6.22 8.51 -8.20
N ALA A 95 -4.91 8.72 -8.32
CA ALA A 95 -4.14 8.22 -9.45
C ALA A 95 -2.67 8.05 -9.07
N GLU A 96 -2.02 7.14 -9.80
CA GLU A 96 -0.59 6.89 -9.78
C GLU A 96 0.05 7.30 -11.12
N SER A 97 1.34 7.61 -11.09
CA SER A 97 2.14 7.68 -12.31
C SER A 97 2.37 6.27 -12.87
N ALA A 98 2.77 6.16 -14.13
CA ALA A 98 3.43 4.94 -14.56
C ALA A 98 4.70 4.74 -13.71
N GLU A 99 5.02 3.49 -13.40
CA GLU A 99 6.12 3.09 -12.51
C GLU A 99 7.28 2.58 -13.36
N PRO A 100 8.23 3.45 -13.73
CA PRO A 100 9.42 3.00 -14.44
C PRO A 100 10.31 2.15 -13.52
N LEU A 101 11.05 1.23 -14.13
CA LEU A 101 12.15 0.56 -13.46
C LEU A 101 13.18 1.59 -12.96
N CYS A 102 13.60 1.42 -11.72
CA CYS A 102 14.67 2.19 -11.07
C CYS A 102 16.04 1.49 -11.14
N TRP A 103 16.08 0.28 -11.69
CA TRP A 103 17.27 -0.56 -11.85
C TRP A 103 17.32 -1.22 -13.22
N GLU A 104 18.47 -1.83 -13.57
CA GLU A 104 18.69 -2.53 -14.84
C GLU A 104 18.63 -4.06 -14.61
N PRO A 105 17.48 -4.72 -14.84
CA PRO A 105 17.40 -6.18 -14.80
C PRO A 105 18.26 -6.83 -15.89
N GLU A 106 18.74 -8.05 -15.63
CA GLU A 106 19.58 -8.79 -16.59
C GLU A 106 18.84 -9.13 -17.90
N ASP A 107 17.51 -9.24 -17.83
CA ASP A 107 16.59 -9.63 -18.89
C ASP A 107 15.75 -8.47 -19.45
N MET A 108 16.04 -7.23 -19.03
CA MET A 108 15.38 -6.01 -19.51
C MET A 108 15.32 -5.92 -21.04
N GLU A 109 14.15 -5.57 -21.59
CA GLU A 109 13.99 -5.37 -23.03
C GLU A 109 14.74 -4.09 -23.50
N GLU A 110 15.24 -4.10 -24.75
CA GLU A 110 16.07 -2.99 -25.28
C GLU A 110 15.34 -1.62 -25.36
N ASP A 111 14.01 -1.61 -25.28
CA ASP A 111 13.17 -0.40 -25.35
C ASP A 111 12.56 0.01 -24.00
N GLU A 112 12.95 -0.64 -22.90
CA GLU A 112 12.59 -0.19 -21.55
C GLU A 112 13.51 0.95 -21.09
N ASP A 113 12.89 2.02 -20.58
CA ASP A 113 13.60 3.19 -20.07
C ASP A 113 13.76 3.08 -18.55
N ILE A 114 15.00 3.10 -18.07
CA ILE A 114 15.30 3.19 -16.63
C ILE A 114 15.18 4.64 -16.16
N VAL A 115 14.53 4.83 -15.02
CA VAL A 115 14.50 6.09 -14.30
C VAL A 115 15.11 5.86 -12.92
N THR A 116 16.40 6.19 -12.80
CA THR A 116 17.12 6.06 -11.53
C THR A 116 16.39 6.77 -10.40
N LEU A 117 16.62 6.35 -9.15
CA LEU A 117 16.05 7.00 -7.98
C LEU A 117 16.28 8.52 -8.01
N GLU A 118 17.51 8.97 -8.28
CA GLU A 118 17.83 10.39 -8.39
C GLU A 118 17.06 11.11 -9.50
N ASP A 119 16.95 10.51 -10.68
CA ASP A 119 16.18 11.08 -11.80
C ASP A 119 14.68 11.15 -11.48
N PHE A 120 14.16 10.18 -10.72
CA PHE A 120 12.79 10.18 -10.25
C PHE A 120 12.55 11.31 -9.23
N LEU A 121 13.41 11.44 -8.22
CA LEU A 121 13.34 12.50 -7.23
C LEU A 121 13.44 13.88 -7.90
N ASP A 122 14.32 14.06 -8.89
CA ASP A 122 14.44 15.30 -9.65
C ASP A 122 13.15 15.66 -10.44
N ARG A 123 12.34 14.67 -10.84
CA ARG A 123 11.04 14.91 -11.49
C ARG A 123 9.97 15.33 -10.49
N TRP A 124 10.02 14.78 -9.28
CA TRP A 124 9.03 14.97 -8.23
C TRP A 124 9.67 15.69 -7.04
N ALA A 125 9.80 17.00 -7.15
CA ALA A 125 10.46 17.83 -6.15
C ALA A 125 9.78 17.72 -4.77
N GLU A 126 10.55 17.44 -3.72
CA GLU A 126 10.05 17.51 -2.34
C GLU A 126 9.55 18.91 -1.97
N GLY A 127 8.58 18.95 -1.04
CA GLY A 127 7.99 20.16 -0.49
C GLY A 127 6.47 20.20 -0.61
N THR A 128 5.91 21.40 -0.47
CA THR A 128 4.46 21.63 -0.46
C THR A 128 3.82 21.50 -1.83
N TYR A 129 2.91 20.54 -1.99
CA TYR A 129 2.02 20.42 -3.13
C TYR A 129 0.69 21.11 -2.85
N PHE A 130 0.21 21.92 -3.78
CA PHE A 130 -1.03 22.69 -3.65
C PHE A 130 -2.17 22.07 -4.44
N PHE A 131 -3.26 21.79 -3.75
CA PHE A 131 -4.50 21.24 -4.28
C PHE A 131 -5.52 22.35 -4.41
N THR A 132 -6.16 22.43 -5.57
CA THR A 132 -7.22 23.41 -5.82
C THR A 132 -8.41 22.78 -6.50
N GLY A 133 -9.58 23.01 -5.92
CA GLY A 133 -10.87 22.54 -6.41
C GLY A 133 -11.71 23.70 -6.90
N SER A 134 -12.66 23.44 -7.79
CA SER A 134 -13.69 24.42 -8.14
C SER A 134 -15.05 23.75 -8.27
N GLY A 135 -16.00 24.21 -7.46
CA GLY A 135 -17.39 23.75 -7.44
C GLY A 135 -18.29 24.58 -8.35
N ASP A 136 -19.56 24.70 -7.99
CA ASP A 136 -20.52 25.56 -8.69
C ASP A 136 -20.36 27.03 -8.31
N GLU A 137 -20.87 27.92 -9.17
CA GLU A 137 -20.89 29.38 -8.96
C GLU A 137 -19.53 30.04 -8.63
N GLY A 138 -18.42 29.33 -8.87
CA GLY A 138 -17.07 29.81 -8.60
C GLY A 138 -16.57 29.56 -7.17
N GLU A 139 -17.24 28.69 -6.41
CA GLU A 139 -16.70 28.13 -5.17
C GLU A 139 -15.36 27.47 -5.44
N LYS A 140 -14.42 27.68 -4.51
CA LYS A 140 -13.07 27.14 -4.56
C LYS A 140 -12.78 26.41 -3.27
N SER A 141 -12.05 25.32 -3.41
CA SER A 141 -11.47 24.58 -2.30
C SER A 141 -9.95 24.65 -2.46
N GLU A 142 -9.24 24.84 -1.35
CA GLU A 142 -7.78 24.86 -1.32
C GLU A 142 -7.27 23.87 -0.28
N GLY A 143 -6.19 23.17 -0.60
CA GLY A 143 -5.52 22.24 0.29
C GLY A 143 -4.04 22.13 -0.01
N GLU A 144 -3.27 21.62 0.94
CA GLU A 144 -1.84 21.40 0.79
C GLU A 144 -1.41 20.12 1.50
N THR A 145 -0.38 19.47 0.96
CA THR A 145 0.29 18.33 1.59
C THR A 145 1.79 18.40 1.30
N GLU A 146 2.60 17.78 2.15
CA GLU A 146 4.05 17.72 1.95
C GLU A 146 4.42 16.40 1.29
N LEU A 147 5.17 16.48 0.19
CA LEU A 147 5.93 15.34 -0.30
C LEU A 147 7.34 15.40 0.32
N THR A 148 7.79 14.32 0.92
CA THR A 148 9.16 14.24 1.47
C THR A 148 9.98 13.17 0.77
N TYR A 149 11.30 13.25 0.87
CA TYR A 149 12.20 12.15 0.49
C TYR A 149 12.60 11.25 1.67
N MET A 150 11.76 11.20 2.71
CA MET A 150 11.91 10.22 3.78
C MET A 150 11.32 8.89 3.31
N LEU A 151 12.13 8.09 2.62
CA LEU A 151 11.74 6.80 2.07
C LEU A 151 12.06 5.68 3.08
N PRO A 152 11.08 4.92 3.59
CA PRO A 152 11.34 3.82 4.51
C PRO A 152 12.13 2.70 3.83
N ALA A 153 12.95 1.97 4.60
CA ALA A 153 13.64 0.81 4.05
C ALA A 153 12.63 -0.32 3.72
N ALA A 154 12.90 -1.03 2.61
CA ALA A 154 12.16 -2.20 2.20
C ALA A 154 12.14 -3.26 3.32
N PRO A 155 11.00 -3.91 3.63
CA PRO A 155 11.01 -5.10 4.47
C PRO A 155 11.82 -6.23 3.82
N VAL A 156 12.26 -7.18 4.63
CA VAL A 156 13.05 -8.35 4.19
C VAL A 156 12.62 -9.59 4.94
N ASP A 157 13.10 -10.75 4.53
CA ASP A 157 12.82 -12.04 5.16
C ASP A 157 11.30 -12.30 5.29
N LEU A 158 10.55 -12.02 4.22
CA LEU A 158 9.11 -12.30 4.15
C LEU A 158 8.90 -13.81 4.12
N GLU A 159 8.00 -14.30 4.99
CA GLU A 159 7.71 -15.72 5.11
C GLU A 159 6.22 -15.94 5.41
N PHE A 160 5.64 -17.01 4.86
CA PHE A 160 4.32 -17.51 5.21
C PHE A 160 4.40 -18.91 5.84
N ASP A 161 4.10 -19.00 7.14
CA ASP A 161 3.91 -20.28 7.83
C ASP A 161 2.53 -20.83 7.48
N THR A 162 2.51 -21.82 6.59
CA THR A 162 1.28 -22.46 6.09
C THR A 162 0.53 -23.27 7.15
N VAL A 163 1.22 -23.70 8.22
CA VAL A 163 0.63 -24.50 9.30
C VAL A 163 -0.09 -23.61 10.30
N GLU A 164 0.53 -22.49 10.67
CA GLU A 164 -0.02 -21.54 11.63
C GLU A 164 -0.85 -20.43 10.96
N GLY A 165 -0.76 -20.28 9.62
CA GLY A 165 -1.41 -19.23 8.86
C GLY A 165 -0.85 -17.85 9.20
N VAL A 166 0.48 -17.74 9.32
CA VAL A 166 1.16 -16.53 9.79
C VAL A 166 2.05 -15.96 8.70
N ILE A 167 1.89 -14.66 8.41
CA ILE A 167 2.85 -13.90 7.63
C ILE A 167 3.80 -13.21 8.60
N SER A 168 5.11 -13.28 8.34
CA SER A 168 6.14 -12.57 9.11
C SER A 168 7.16 -11.90 8.20
N TRP A 169 7.82 -10.87 8.75
CA TRP A 169 8.86 -10.10 8.04
C TRP A 169 9.86 -9.51 9.03
N SER A 170 10.95 -8.95 8.50
CA SER A 170 11.94 -8.15 9.21
C SER A 170 12.06 -6.76 8.59
N PRO A 171 12.49 -5.74 9.35
CA PRO A 171 12.83 -4.44 8.76
C PRO A 171 14.14 -4.60 7.97
N GLY A 172 14.18 -4.09 6.74
CA GLY A 172 15.40 -4.10 5.95
C GLY A 172 16.28 -2.88 6.20
N PHE A 173 17.16 -2.62 5.23
CA PHE A 173 18.20 -1.59 5.34
C PHE A 173 18.44 -0.80 4.06
N ASN A 174 17.74 -1.09 2.96
CA ASN A 174 17.89 -0.44 1.65
C ASN A 174 16.52 -0.33 0.93
N LEU A 175 16.51 -0.02 -0.36
CA LEU A 175 15.27 0.09 -1.17
C LEU A 175 15.16 -1.08 -2.17
N GLY A 176 15.62 -2.28 -1.78
CA GLY A 176 15.69 -3.46 -2.64
C GLY A 176 16.45 -3.19 -3.94
N ASN A 177 15.83 -3.53 -5.07
CA ASN A 177 16.42 -3.40 -6.39
C ASN A 177 16.68 -1.94 -6.80
N CYS A 178 15.93 -0.96 -6.25
CA CYS A 178 16.13 0.45 -6.62
C CYS A 178 17.44 1.06 -6.15
N ALA A 179 17.95 0.69 -4.98
CA ALA A 179 19.19 1.24 -4.45
C ALA A 179 19.74 0.39 -3.30
N ASP A 180 21.01 0.02 -3.41
CA ASP A 180 21.73 -0.65 -2.34
C ASP A 180 22.16 0.31 -1.21
N PHE A 181 22.67 -0.27 -0.12
CA PHE A 181 23.08 0.50 1.06
C PHE A 181 24.18 1.53 0.77
N ASP A 182 25.18 1.19 -0.04
CA ASP A 182 26.31 2.08 -0.30
C ASP A 182 25.90 3.24 -1.22
N HIS A 183 25.03 2.99 -2.20
CA HIS A 183 24.42 4.03 -3.03
C HIS A 183 23.59 4.98 -2.18
N LEU A 184 22.69 4.47 -1.33
CA LEU A 184 21.87 5.28 -0.43
C LEU A 184 22.73 6.14 0.52
N ALA A 185 23.80 5.57 1.08
CA ALA A 185 24.74 6.33 1.91
C ALA A 185 25.41 7.48 1.14
N ASN A 186 25.71 7.28 -0.15
CA ASN A 186 26.25 8.34 -1.02
C ASN A 186 25.20 9.42 -1.31
N LEU A 187 23.92 9.07 -1.49
CA LEU A 187 22.84 10.03 -1.68
C LEU A 187 22.63 10.91 -0.45
N VAL A 188 22.66 10.32 0.74
CA VAL A 188 22.62 11.07 2.00
C VAL A 188 23.83 11.98 2.14
N ALA A 189 25.04 11.47 1.86
CA ALA A 189 26.27 12.28 1.92
C ALA A 189 26.28 13.41 0.88
N GLY A 190 25.64 13.21 -0.27
CA GLY A 190 25.44 14.19 -1.33
C GLY A 190 24.34 15.21 -1.04
N GLY A 191 23.49 14.96 -0.04
CA GLY A 191 22.35 15.79 0.31
C GLY A 191 21.16 15.63 -0.64
N VAL A 192 21.08 14.52 -1.37
CA VAL A 192 19.92 14.15 -2.20
C VAL A 192 18.81 13.60 -1.30
N LEU A 193 19.15 12.66 -0.41
CA LEU A 193 18.23 12.16 0.61
C LEU A 193 18.47 12.90 1.93
N PRO A 194 17.41 13.27 2.68
CA PRO A 194 17.54 13.93 3.97
C PRO A 194 18.11 12.99 5.05
N VAL A 195 17.83 11.69 4.92
CA VAL A 195 18.24 10.64 5.86
C VAL A 195 18.32 9.30 5.13
N HIS A 196 19.06 8.34 5.69
CA HIS A 196 19.14 7.00 5.13
C HIS A 196 17.82 6.23 5.35
N PRO A 197 17.35 5.38 4.42
CA PRO A 197 16.08 4.66 4.58
C PRO A 197 15.95 3.83 5.87
N ILE A 198 17.03 3.22 6.34
CA ILE A 198 17.08 2.50 7.64
C ILE A 198 16.76 3.39 8.86
N ASP A 199 16.94 4.71 8.74
CA ASP A 199 16.74 5.68 9.81
C ASP A 199 15.37 6.40 9.68
N VAL A 200 14.60 6.12 8.61
CA VAL A 200 13.22 6.56 8.48
C VAL A 200 12.36 5.70 9.39
N THR A 201 11.52 6.35 10.21
CA THR A 201 10.61 5.64 11.10
C THR A 201 9.47 5.06 10.27
N VAL A 202 9.21 3.76 10.44
CA VAL A 202 8.00 3.12 9.92
C VAL A 202 6.86 3.48 10.85
N ASP A 203 5.86 4.17 10.33
CA ASP A 203 4.65 4.56 11.06
C ASP A 203 3.62 3.43 11.02
N GLU A 204 3.53 2.72 9.90
CA GLU A 204 2.62 1.61 9.66
C GLU A 204 3.26 0.54 8.77
N TRP A 205 2.82 -0.70 8.95
CA TRP A 205 3.07 -1.80 8.02
C TRP A 205 1.76 -2.17 7.33
N GLU A 206 1.79 -2.28 6.00
CA GLU A 206 0.70 -2.86 5.22
C GLU A 206 1.07 -4.28 4.84
N VAL A 207 0.16 -5.23 5.07
CA VAL A 207 0.37 -6.64 4.75
C VAL A 207 -0.77 -7.10 3.86
N VAL A 208 -0.42 -7.54 2.66
CA VAL A 208 -1.34 -8.02 1.64
C VAL A 208 -1.04 -9.47 1.33
N MET A 209 -2.08 -10.28 1.17
CA MET A 209 -2.00 -11.61 0.59
C MET A 209 -3.03 -11.71 -0.53
N GLU A 210 -2.55 -12.07 -1.71
CA GLU A 210 -3.34 -12.18 -2.94
C GLU A 210 -3.23 -13.60 -3.49
N PRO A 211 -4.36 -14.23 -3.86
CA PRO A 211 -4.32 -15.52 -4.53
C PRO A 211 -4.00 -15.35 -6.01
N ASP A 212 -3.11 -16.17 -6.54
CA ASP A 212 -2.84 -16.28 -7.97
C ASP A 212 -3.71 -17.41 -8.55
N VAL A 213 -4.79 -16.99 -9.21
CA VAL A 213 -5.81 -17.87 -9.78
C VAL A 213 -6.17 -17.40 -11.19
N ASP A 214 -6.74 -18.31 -11.98
CA ASP A 214 -7.12 -18.02 -13.36
C ASP A 214 -7.97 -16.75 -13.51
N ASP A 215 -7.69 -15.97 -14.57
CA ASP A 215 -8.43 -14.78 -14.95
C ASP A 215 -9.95 -15.00 -14.93
N GLY A 216 -10.64 -14.20 -14.12
CA GLY A 216 -12.10 -14.24 -13.99
C GLY A 216 -12.61 -15.23 -12.94
N ASP A 217 -11.73 -15.92 -12.22
CA ASP A 217 -12.09 -16.60 -10.98
C ASP A 217 -12.48 -15.55 -9.92
N PRO A 218 -13.67 -15.65 -9.30
CA PRO A 218 -14.07 -14.74 -8.23
C PRO A 218 -13.12 -14.74 -7.02
N LEU A 219 -12.34 -15.80 -6.81
CA LEU A 219 -11.36 -15.88 -5.73
C LEU A 219 -10.19 -14.92 -5.93
N GLY A 220 -9.87 -14.51 -7.15
CA GLY A 220 -8.83 -13.50 -7.42
C GLY A 220 -9.15 -12.13 -6.80
N SER A 221 -10.42 -11.89 -6.44
CA SER A 221 -10.83 -10.67 -5.73
C SER A 221 -10.85 -10.81 -4.20
N LEU A 222 -10.56 -12.00 -3.68
CA LEU A 222 -10.53 -12.27 -2.25
C LEU A 222 -9.13 -11.99 -1.73
N VAL A 223 -8.85 -10.73 -1.45
CA VAL A 223 -7.56 -10.25 -0.91
C VAL A 223 -7.64 -10.12 0.61
N PHE A 224 -6.61 -10.60 1.31
CA PHE A 224 -6.39 -10.27 2.71
C PHE A 224 -5.47 -9.04 2.77
N ASN A 225 -5.97 -7.94 3.31
CA ASN A 225 -5.19 -6.72 3.52
C ASN A 225 -5.39 -6.24 4.97
N VAL A 226 -4.29 -6.00 5.68
CA VAL A 226 -4.29 -5.41 7.02
C VAL A 226 -3.17 -4.38 7.17
N ARG A 227 -3.48 -3.27 7.85
CA ARG A 227 -2.47 -2.34 8.36
C ARG A 227 -2.26 -2.53 9.85
N VAL A 228 -1.00 -2.54 10.27
CA VAL A 228 -0.58 -2.60 11.68
C VAL A 228 0.37 -1.45 11.99
N ALA A 229 0.40 -1.00 13.25
CA ALA A 229 1.29 0.08 13.66
C ALA A 229 2.77 -0.29 13.45
N GLY A 230 3.62 0.69 13.12
CA GLY A 230 5.05 0.46 12.86
C GLY A 230 5.82 -0.13 14.04
N ASP A 231 5.33 0.06 15.27
CA ASP A 231 5.87 -0.52 16.50
C ASP A 231 5.22 -1.85 16.92
N SER A 232 4.40 -2.46 16.05
CA SER A 232 3.76 -3.74 16.30
C SER A 232 4.73 -4.92 16.26
N ALA A 233 4.21 -6.12 16.54
CA ALA A 233 4.90 -7.34 16.17
C ALA A 233 5.01 -7.41 14.63
N LEU A 234 6.14 -7.88 14.11
CA LEU A 234 6.40 -8.05 12.69
C LEU A 234 5.84 -9.37 12.16
N MET A 235 4.58 -9.62 12.50
CA MET A 235 3.83 -10.77 12.05
C MET A 235 2.33 -10.51 12.15
N VAL A 236 1.56 -11.11 11.24
CA VAL A 236 0.09 -11.11 11.26
C VAL A 236 -0.45 -12.52 11.02
N THR A 237 -1.57 -12.85 11.67
CA THR A 237 -2.27 -14.11 11.44
C THR A 237 -3.36 -13.91 10.40
N VAL A 238 -3.32 -14.70 9.34
CA VAL A 238 -4.34 -14.76 8.31
C VAL A 238 -5.54 -15.56 8.86
N PRO A 239 -6.78 -15.06 8.75
CA PRO A 239 -7.95 -15.78 9.25
C PRO A 239 -8.10 -17.16 8.60
N ALA A 240 -8.33 -18.19 9.41
CA ALA A 240 -8.52 -19.55 8.90
C ALA A 240 -9.74 -19.66 7.97
N GLU A 241 -10.77 -18.84 8.18
CA GLU A 241 -11.92 -18.74 7.27
C GLU A 241 -11.58 -18.17 5.90
N TYR A 242 -10.56 -17.31 5.81
CA TYR A 242 -10.05 -16.79 4.53
C TYR A 242 -9.29 -17.90 3.81
N LEU A 243 -8.35 -18.56 4.50
CA LEU A 243 -7.56 -19.66 3.93
C LEU A 243 -8.43 -20.82 3.44
N ALA A 244 -9.57 -21.08 4.10
CA ALA A 244 -10.49 -22.14 3.74
C ALA A 244 -11.24 -21.93 2.41
N TYR A 245 -11.12 -20.77 1.76
CA TYR A 245 -11.68 -20.55 0.42
C TYR A 245 -10.80 -21.13 -0.69
N PHE A 246 -9.50 -21.32 -0.44
CA PHE A 246 -8.54 -21.76 -1.43
C PHE A 246 -8.35 -23.27 -1.40
N GLU A 247 -8.09 -23.87 -2.56
CA GLU A 247 -7.74 -25.28 -2.65
C GLU A 247 -6.33 -25.51 -2.07
N ASP A 248 -6.03 -26.76 -1.75
CA ASP A 248 -4.68 -27.15 -1.36
C ASP A 248 -3.70 -26.79 -2.50
N ASN A 249 -2.53 -26.24 -2.15
CA ASN A 249 -1.50 -25.79 -3.10
C ASN A 249 -1.99 -24.72 -4.10
N THR A 250 -2.74 -23.72 -3.63
CA THR A 250 -3.09 -22.55 -4.46
C THR A 250 -1.90 -21.59 -4.48
N LEU A 251 -1.42 -21.20 -5.66
CA LEU A 251 -0.37 -20.19 -5.78
C LEU A 251 -0.90 -18.84 -5.28
N GLY A 252 -0.02 -18.03 -4.70
CA GLY A 252 -0.37 -16.71 -4.27
C GLY A 252 0.87 -15.88 -4.01
N LYS A 253 0.63 -14.65 -3.59
CA LYS A 253 1.66 -13.68 -3.28
C LYS A 253 1.40 -13.08 -1.92
N ILE A 254 2.46 -12.86 -1.16
CA ILE A 254 2.42 -11.96 -0.02
C ILE A 254 3.23 -10.72 -0.35
N GLU A 255 2.72 -9.58 0.10
CA GLU A 255 3.38 -8.30 -0.03
C GLU A 255 3.35 -7.61 1.34
N VAL A 256 4.49 -7.02 1.72
CA VAL A 256 4.61 -6.23 2.94
C VAL A 256 5.17 -4.87 2.59
N GLY A 257 4.48 -3.81 2.98
CA GLY A 257 4.89 -2.41 2.81
C GLY A 257 5.33 -1.80 4.12
N ALA A 258 6.52 -1.18 4.12
CA ALA A 258 6.90 -0.21 5.14
C ALA A 258 6.34 1.16 4.75
N ILE A 259 5.51 1.78 5.59
CA ILE A 259 4.92 3.11 5.35
C ILE A 259 5.45 4.08 6.40
N GLY A 260 5.96 5.23 5.95
CA GLY A 260 6.43 6.30 6.84
C GLY A 260 6.89 7.53 6.08
N GLY A 261 7.27 8.58 6.81
CA GLY A 261 7.82 9.78 6.17
C GLY A 261 6.80 10.56 5.34
N GLU A 262 5.61 10.78 5.89
CA GLU A 262 4.44 11.36 5.22
C GLU A 262 3.82 10.42 4.17
N ASP A 263 3.51 9.18 4.58
CA ASP A 263 2.88 8.14 3.77
C ASP A 263 3.71 7.62 2.56
N ASN A 264 5.00 7.94 2.46
CA ASN A 264 5.87 7.23 1.52
C ASN A 264 5.93 5.75 1.87
N ALA A 265 6.02 4.90 0.86
CA ALA A 265 5.95 3.46 1.04
C ALA A 265 7.05 2.73 0.27
N THR A 266 7.49 1.60 0.82
CA THR A 266 8.36 0.67 0.13
C THR A 266 7.89 -0.75 0.41
N PHE A 267 7.47 -1.44 -0.65
CA PHE A 267 6.88 -2.76 -0.61
C PHE A 267 7.87 -3.83 -1.06
N THR A 268 7.77 -5.00 -0.46
CA THR A 268 8.48 -6.20 -0.87
C THR A 268 7.46 -7.31 -1.01
N GLU A 269 7.59 -8.12 -2.04
CA GLU A 269 6.72 -9.24 -2.31
C GLU A 269 7.49 -10.56 -2.51
N VAL A 270 6.81 -11.66 -2.23
CA VAL A 270 7.29 -13.01 -2.51
C VAL A 270 6.11 -13.94 -2.86
N GLU A 271 6.34 -14.86 -3.78
CA GLU A 271 5.40 -15.93 -4.10
C GLU A 271 5.31 -16.95 -2.96
N ILE A 272 4.11 -17.48 -2.74
CA ILE A 272 3.82 -18.44 -1.68
C ILE A 272 2.87 -19.54 -2.16
N CYS A 273 2.87 -20.65 -1.43
CA CYS A 273 1.90 -21.72 -1.63
C CYS A 273 0.84 -21.70 -0.51
N ILE A 274 -0.37 -21.27 -0.84
CA ILE A 274 -1.49 -21.24 0.10
C ILE A 274 -1.98 -22.68 0.34
N ASN A 275 -2.19 -23.03 1.61
CA ASN A 275 -2.59 -24.36 2.06
C ASN A 275 -1.66 -25.46 1.53
N GLU A 276 -0.35 -25.26 1.64
CA GLU A 276 0.65 -26.20 1.14
C GLU A 276 0.49 -27.61 1.77
N VAL A 277 0.43 -28.63 0.89
CA VAL A 277 0.40 -30.04 1.26
C VAL A 277 1.34 -30.87 0.38
N GLY A 278 2.09 -31.78 1.02
CA GLY A 278 3.03 -32.67 0.32
C GLY A 278 4.48 -32.18 0.40
N GLU A 279 5.42 -32.94 -0.20
CA GLU A 279 6.83 -32.54 -0.32
C GLU A 279 7.10 -31.69 -1.56
N ASP A 280 6.15 -31.65 -2.53
CA ASP A 280 6.31 -31.01 -3.83
C ASP A 280 5.48 -29.71 -3.98
N GLY A 281 4.86 -29.22 -2.90
CA GLY A 281 4.16 -27.93 -2.77
C GLY A 281 3.53 -27.33 -4.04
N CYS A 282 3.59 -26.01 -4.15
CA CYS A 282 3.48 -25.30 -5.42
C CYS A 282 4.88 -25.31 -6.05
N GLU A 283 5.00 -25.49 -7.36
CA GLU A 283 6.27 -25.28 -8.06
C GLU A 283 6.53 -23.77 -8.15
N ILE A 284 7.00 -23.17 -7.04
CA ILE A 284 7.46 -21.78 -7.01
C ILE A 284 8.85 -21.77 -7.64
N GLU A 285 9.02 -21.03 -8.72
CA GLU A 285 10.35 -20.85 -9.30
C GLU A 285 11.16 -19.97 -8.33
N GLU A 286 12.17 -20.56 -7.67
CA GLU A 286 13.13 -19.75 -6.90
C GLU A 286 13.91 -18.88 -7.89
N GLU A 287 13.58 -17.59 -7.96
CA GLU A 287 14.43 -16.60 -8.64
C GLU A 287 15.70 -16.39 -7.79
N ASP A 288 16.84 -16.86 -8.31
CA ASP A 288 18.19 -16.83 -7.69
C ASP A 288 18.81 -15.42 -7.65
#